data_AF-A0A1E5H1C1-F1
#
_entry.id   AF-A0A1E5H1C1-F1
#
_cell.length_a   1.000
_cell.length_b   1.000
_cell.length_c   1.000
_cell.angle_alpha   90.00
_cell.angle_beta   90.00
_cell.angle_gamma   90.00
#
_symmetry.space_group_name_H-M   'P 1'
#
loop_
_entity.id
_entity.type
_entity.pdbx_description
1 polymer ?
#
loop_
_entity_poly.entity_id
_entity_poly.type
_entity_poly.pdbx_seq_one_letter_code
_entity_poly.pdbx_strand_id
1 'polypeptide(L)' 'MGLTTKQRETKELAIAILESLGKDYEAEMTAWHNQIISENQKIILNSLRASKEKNNKPQGGNNNGGTN' A
#
# COMPACT_ATOMS: atom_id res chain seq x y z
N MET A 1 11.15 11.76 -0.02
CA MET A 1 10.43 13.05 -0.16
C MET A 1 9.87 13.42 1.20
N GLY A 2 9.98 14.69 1.62
CA GLY A 2 9.45 15.16 2.90
C GLY A 2 7.95 15.49 2.82
N LEU A 3 7.31 15.61 3.99
CA LEU A 3 5.92 16.07 4.08
C LEU A 3 5.80 17.53 3.61
N THR A 4 4.71 17.83 2.90
CA THR A 4 4.30 19.22 2.63
C THR A 4 3.97 19.94 3.95
N THR A 5 3.97 21.27 3.96
CA THR A 5 3.63 22.08 5.15
C THR A 5 2.28 21.68 5.74
N LYS A 6 1.24 21.56 4.91
CA LYS A 6 -0.09 21.13 5.36
C LYS A 6 -0.10 19.74 5.99
N GLN A 7 0.62 18.78 5.39
CA GLN A 7 0.72 17.43 5.95
C GLN A 7 1.44 17.42 7.31
N ARG A 8 2.42 18.31 7.50
CA ARG A 8 3.11 18.48 8.79
C ARG A 8 2.17 19.05 9.84
N GLU A 9 1.45 20.12 9.53
CA GLU A 9 0.47 20.76 10.42
C GLU A 9 -0.64 19.77 10.83
N THR A 10 -1.17 18.99 9.88
CA THR A 10 -2.15 17.95 10.19
C THR A 10 -1.57 16.86 11.10
N LYS A 11 -0.32 16.44 10.88
CA LYS A 11 0.34 15.46 11.74
C LYS A 11 0.50 16.00 13.17
N GLU A 12 0.98 17.23 13.32
CA GLU A 12 1.18 17.86 14.63
C GLU A 12 -0.16 18.00 15.39
N LEU A 13 -1.23 18.40 14.70
CA LEU A 13 -2.56 18.47 15.30
C LEU A 13 -3.06 17.09 15.75
N ALA A 14 -2.87 16.05 14.92
CA ALA A 14 -3.27 14.69 15.25
C ALA A 14 -2.50 14.15 16.47
N ILE A 15 -1.20 14.45 16.57
CA ILE A 15 -0.38 14.10 17.74
C ILE A 15 -0.97 14.77 18.99
N ALA A 16 -1.18 16.09 18.98
CA ALA A 16 -1.69 16.82 20.13
C ALA A 16 -3.06 16.30 20.62
N ILE A 17 -3.96 15.96 19.68
CA ILE A 17 -5.26 15.38 20.01
C ILE A 17 -5.08 14.02 20.69
N LEU A 18 -4.27 13.13 20.12
CA LEU A 18 -4.07 11.78 20.67
C LEU A 18 -3.37 11.81 22.03
N GLU A 19 -2.36 12.67 22.20
CA GLU A 19 -1.70 12.89 23.49
C GLU A 19 -2.68 13.37 24.56
N SER A 20 -3.60 14.29 24.21
CA SER A 20 -4.66 14.75 25.14
C SER A 20 -5.62 13.63 25.58
N LEU A 21 -5.73 12.58 24.77
CA LEU A 21 -6.53 11.38 25.05
C LEU A 21 -5.70 10.27 25.73
N GLY A 22 -4.42 10.51 26.01
CA GLY A 22 -3.51 9.52 26.58
C GLY A 22 -3.16 8.39 25.61
N LYS A 23 -3.27 8.64 24.30
CA LYS A 23 -3.00 7.67 23.23
C LYS A 23 -1.68 7.98 22.53
N ASP A 24 -0.94 6.95 22.16
CA ASP A 24 0.28 7.07 21.36
C ASP A 24 -0.06 7.17 19.87
N TYR A 25 0.47 8.19 19.19
CA TYR A 25 0.19 8.45 17.79
C TYR A 25 0.62 7.29 16.87
N GLU A 26 1.81 6.72 17.08
CA GLU A 26 2.33 5.67 16.22
C GLU A 26 1.56 4.35 16.41
N ALA A 27 1.14 4.05 17.64
CA ALA A 27 0.27 2.91 17.94
C ALA A 27 -1.10 3.04 17.27
N GLU A 28 -1.75 4.19 17.37
CA GLU A 28 -3.06 4.43 16.74
C GLU A 28 -2.97 4.44 15.21
N MET A 29 -1.91 5.03 14.65
CA MET A 29 -1.65 4.95 13.20
C MET A 29 -1.42 3.51 12.74
N THR A 30 -0.68 2.71 13.51
CA THR A 30 -0.47 1.28 13.22
C THR A 30 -1.78 0.51 13.27
N ALA A 31 -2.62 0.76 14.27
CA ALA A 31 -3.93 0.14 14.40
C ALA A 31 -4.83 0.49 13.20
N TRP A 32 -4.86 1.76 12.81
CA TRP A 32 -5.61 2.23 11.65
C TRP A 32 -5.13 1.59 10.33
N HIS A 33 -3.81 1.51 10.12
CA HIS A 33 -3.25 0.82 8.96
C HIS A 33 -3.64 -0.67 8.93
N ASN A 34 -3.55 -1.36 10.06
CA ASN A 34 -3.93 -2.77 10.17
C ASN A 34 -5.42 -2.98 9.88
N GLN A 35 -6.28 -2.05 10.33
CA GLN A 35 -7.71 -2.08 10.04
C GLN A 35 -7.96 -1.97 8.53
N ILE A 36 -7.34 -1.01 7.84
CA ILE A 36 -7.47 -0.87 6.38
C ILE A 36 -7.05 -2.15 5.66
N ILE A 37 -5.91 -2.74 6.06
CA ILE A 37 -5.41 -3.99 5.45
C ILE A 37 -6.42 -5.12 5.67
N SER A 38 -6.93 -5.26 6.90
CA SER A 38 -7.90 -6.30 7.26
C SER A 38 -9.20 -6.17 6.47
N GLU A 39 -9.76 -4.97 6.38
CA GLU A 39 -11.01 -4.70 5.64
C GLU A 39 -10.85 -4.96 4.13
N ASN A 40 -9.65 -4.72 3.59
CA ASN A 40 -9.37 -4.82 2.16
C ASN A 40 -8.61 -6.09 1.77
N GLN A 41 -8.46 -7.06 2.69
CA GLN A 41 -7.58 -8.22 2.51
C GLN A 41 -7.87 -8.99 1.21
N LYS A 42 -9.15 -9.21 0.87
CA LYS A 42 -9.53 -9.91 -0.36
C LYS A 42 -9.08 -9.17 -1.62
N ILE A 43 -9.26 -7.85 -1.66
CA ILE A 43 -8.87 -6.99 -2.79
C ILE A 43 -7.35 -6.99 -2.95
N ILE A 44 -6.62 -6.86 -1.85
CA ILE A 44 -5.15 -6.90 -1.81
C ILE A 44 -4.66 -8.25 -2.34
N LEU A 45 -5.19 -9.36 -1.83
CA LEU A 45 -4.79 -10.71 -2.25
C LEU A 45 -5.09 -10.96 -3.74
N ASN A 46 -6.25 -10.53 -4.23
CA ASN A 46 -6.60 -10.66 -5.65
C ASN A 46 -5.66 -9.84 -6.54
N SER A 47 -5.35 -8.61 -6.14
CA SER A 47 -4.43 -7.73 -6.88
C SER A 47 -3.00 -8.28 -6.91
N LEU A 48 -2.53 -8.86 -5.79
CA LEU A 48 -1.23 -9.52 -5.71
C LEU A 48 -1.16 -10.77 -6.61
N ARG A 49 -2.22 -11.58 -6.66
CA ARG A 49 -2.30 -12.74 -7.57
C ARG A 49 -2.25 -12.30 -9.04
N ALA A 50 -3.07 -11.33 -9.42
CA ALA A 50 -3.08 -10.79 -10.78
C ALA A 50 -1.73 -10.18 -11.20
N SER A 51 -1.02 -9.56 -10.26
CA SER A 51 0.33 -9.02 -10.51
C SER A 51 1.38 -10.12 -10.70
N LYS A 52 1.29 -11.23 -9.93
CA LYS A 52 2.15 -12.41 -10.13
C LYS A 52 1.88 -13.10 -11.47
N GLU A 53 0.62 -13.21 -11.88
CA GLU A 53 0.24 -13.80 -13.16
C GLU A 53 0.70 -12.95 -14.35
N LYS A 54 0.67 -11.62 -14.24
CA LYS A 54 1.26 -10.72 -15.25
C LYS A 54 2.76 -10.89 -15.41
N ASN A 55 3.49 -11.15 -14.32
CA ASN A 55 4.94 -11.40 -14.36
C ASN A 55 5.30 -12.79 -14.87
N ASN A 56 4.34 -13.72 -14.95
CA ASN A 56 4.55 -15.10 -15.41
C ASN A 56 4.05 -15.37 -16.83
N LYS A 57 3.56 -14.37 -17.58
CA LYS A 57 3.36 -14.56 -19.02
C LYS A 57 4.74 -14.76 -19.66
N PRO A 58 5.00 -15.93 -20.29
CA PRO A 58 6.17 -16.05 -21.14
C PRO A 58 6.08 -14.92 -22.15
N GLN A 59 7.14 -14.12 -22.28
CA GLN A 59 7.37 -13.38 -23.52
C GLN A 59 7.31 -14.44 -24.62
N GLY A 60 6.17 -14.52 -25.31
CA GLY A 60 5.98 -15.41 -26.44
C GLY A 60 7.09 -15.08 -27.42
N GLY A 61 8.09 -15.97 -27.47
CA GLY A 61 9.14 -15.93 -28.45
C GLY A 61 8.48 -15.83 -29.81
N ASN A 62 8.80 -14.76 -30.52
CA ASN A 62 8.37 -14.54 -31.87
C ASN A 62 9.12 -15.53 -32.77
N ASN A 63 8.69 -16.79 -32.77
CA ASN A 63 9.16 -17.81 -33.72
C ASN A 63 8.45 -17.58 -35.05
N ASN A 64 8.86 -16.53 -35.77
CA ASN A 64 8.76 -16.57 -37.23
C ASN A 64 9.89 -17.47 -37.71
N GLY A 65 9.54 -18.75 -37.88
CA GLY A 65 10.38 -19.71 -38.57
C GLY A 65 10.70 -19.22 -39.97
N GLY A 66 11.98 -19.02 -40.24
CA GLY A 66 12.49 -19.16 -41.59
C GLY A 66 12.78 -20.63 -41.84
N THR A 67 12.26 -21.18 -42.92
CA THR A 67 12.88 -22.27 -43.70
C THR A 67 12.25 -22.30 -45.09
N ASN A 68 13.12 -22.11 -46.09
CA ASN A 68 13.08 -22.51 -47.50
C ASN A 68 11.78 -22.39 -48.32
#